data_AF-A0A1I3SWU9-F1
#
_entry.id   AF-A0A1I3SWU9-F1
#
_cell.length_a   1.000
_cell.length_b   1.000
_cell.length_c   1.000
_cell.angle_alpha   90.00
_cell.angle_beta   90.00
_cell.angle_gamma   90.00
#
_symmetry.space_group_name_H-M   'P 1'
#
loop_
_entity.id
_entity.type
_entity.pdbx_description
1 polymer ?
#
loop_
_entity_poly.entity_id
_entity_poly.type
_entity_poly.pdbx_seq_one_letter_code
_entity_poly.pdbx_strand_id
1 'polypeptide(L)'
;MLRKKKWIPIFLTSCLMLSGCSDWKSLAEDWGLIKRKPVGTTAETMLQDGPGEFAGARYNEEKLREEIQDLPDQLSADEAYKELIYLLAEDYKPLLKDLNRFQPQFHTTALQNKRRTQKPKHVNLAIVFDSSQMMFGRVNDQWKLNLEKIAIGRFASSYPEESTLTLRGFGGQKQGATACRQTRLATPQSFGQFKPIGPAALAQGLRDAGEDLSQKEKAGKNMIVLITGGIETCGGDPVREAKALHDGKLKAEVHVIGFFTSPLQNTTLKKIAQAGGGKFTWINSAYSLENVLREKVDLGWEYYVDSWKVRNVYALSDFQTQINEKVERLTGLNPFKSQFYQLNVKEKQQLQKGVELLFEENKIDAKLADPKGPLYQKINRRYDLIKSFYEQKYREKKRLIDREIQEGTEQIDQMYLNAKNIEKKSITPPVTKVGY
;
A
#
# COMPACT_ATOMS: atom_id res chain seq x y z
N MET A 1 29.86 -74.65 -29.94
CA MET A 1 29.55 -75.09 -31.33
C MET A 1 29.26 -73.85 -32.17
N LEU A 2 30.25 -73.34 -32.90
CA LEU A 2 30.39 -73.43 -34.38
C LEU A 2 29.30 -72.62 -35.13
N ARG A 3 29.59 -71.35 -35.46
CA ARG A 3 30.02 -70.83 -36.78
C ARG A 3 29.04 -71.09 -37.94
N LYS A 4 28.60 -70.00 -38.60
CA LYS A 4 29.00 -69.69 -40.00
C LYS A 4 28.57 -68.27 -40.45
N LYS A 5 29.58 -67.50 -40.86
CA LYS A 5 29.50 -66.33 -41.77
C LYS A 5 29.33 -66.80 -43.22
N LYS A 6 28.64 -66.03 -44.07
CA LYS A 6 28.92 -65.76 -45.51
C LYS A 6 28.25 -64.40 -45.85
N TRP A 7 28.99 -63.33 -46.11
CA TRP A 7 29.64 -62.87 -47.36
C TRP A 7 28.69 -62.19 -48.38
N ILE A 8 29.19 -61.07 -48.89
CA ILE A 8 28.57 -59.91 -49.59
C ILE A 8 28.56 -60.13 -51.14
N PRO A 9 27.79 -59.34 -51.92
CA PRO A 9 28.40 -58.39 -52.88
C PRO A 9 27.67 -57.02 -52.84
N ILE A 10 28.31 -55.89 -52.48
CA ILE A 10 29.05 -54.94 -53.34
C ILE A 10 28.40 -54.81 -54.72
N PHE A 11 27.58 -53.77 -54.87
CA PHE A 11 27.43 -53.07 -56.14
C PHE A 11 28.12 -51.71 -55.99
N LEU A 12 29.25 -51.58 -56.69
CA LEU A 12 29.78 -50.31 -57.16
C LEU A 12 28.76 -49.69 -58.12
N THR A 13 28.33 -48.46 -57.86
CA THR A 13 27.88 -47.55 -58.92
C THR A 13 28.44 -46.17 -58.67
N SER A 14 29.55 -45.95 -59.38
CA SER A 14 30.01 -44.72 -60.01
C SER A 14 29.86 -43.40 -59.24
N CYS A 15 31.03 -42.94 -58.81
CA CYS A 15 31.38 -41.54 -58.64
C CYS A 15 30.91 -40.71 -59.85
N LEU A 16 30.00 -39.77 -59.64
CA LEU A 16 29.86 -38.58 -60.47
C LEU A 16 30.56 -37.46 -59.71
N MET A 17 31.84 -37.26 -60.05
CA MET A 17 32.54 -36.02 -59.79
C MET A 17 31.86 -34.93 -60.61
N LEU A 18 30.95 -34.18 -59.98
CA LEU A 18 30.63 -32.83 -60.40
C LEU A 18 31.25 -31.89 -59.37
N SER A 19 32.28 -31.20 -59.84
CA SER A 19 32.90 -30.01 -59.29
C SER A 19 31.87 -29.09 -58.62
N GLY A 20 32.06 -28.86 -57.33
CA GLY A 20 31.24 -27.94 -56.54
C GLY A 20 31.74 -27.85 -55.10
N CYS A 21 33.00 -27.46 -54.91
CA CYS A 21 33.46 -26.97 -53.60
C CYS A 21 32.82 -25.60 -53.33
N SER A 22 31.54 -25.58 -52.98
CA SER A 22 30.84 -24.37 -52.54
C SER A 22 29.52 -24.77 -51.89
N ASP A 23 29.56 -25.40 -50.70
CA ASP A 23 28.39 -25.38 -49.79
C ASP A 23 28.61 -26.00 -48.39
N TRP A 24 29.83 -26.42 -48.03
CA TRP A 24 30.07 -26.84 -46.65
C TRP A 24 30.05 -25.65 -45.66
N LYS A 25 30.37 -24.44 -46.13
CA LYS A 25 30.40 -23.24 -45.29
C LYS A 25 28.98 -22.71 -44.98
N SER A 26 28.07 -22.76 -45.95
CA SER A 26 26.66 -22.39 -45.76
C SER A 26 25.94 -23.40 -44.85
N LEU A 27 26.24 -24.69 -44.98
CA LEU A 27 25.75 -25.72 -44.06
C LEU A 27 26.34 -25.58 -42.65
N ALA A 28 27.59 -25.15 -42.48
CA ALA A 28 28.16 -24.94 -41.14
C ALA A 28 27.60 -23.68 -40.42
N GLU A 29 27.32 -22.61 -41.18
CA GLU A 29 26.66 -21.39 -40.67
C GLU A 29 25.20 -21.66 -40.28
N ASP A 30 24.49 -22.48 -41.06
CA ASP A 30 23.10 -22.86 -40.77
C ASP A 30 23.02 -23.74 -39.50
N TRP A 31 23.97 -24.66 -39.28
CA TRP A 31 23.97 -25.54 -38.09
C TRP A 31 24.27 -24.82 -36.75
N GLY A 32 24.85 -23.62 -36.77
CA GLY A 32 25.07 -22.79 -35.57
C GLY A 32 23.82 -22.03 -35.12
N LEU A 33 23.04 -21.51 -36.09
CA LEU A 33 21.79 -20.77 -35.85
C LEU A 33 20.59 -21.70 -35.57
N ILE A 34 20.59 -22.93 -36.10
CA ILE A 34 19.50 -23.92 -35.95
C ILE A 34 19.29 -24.42 -34.49
N LYS A 35 20.25 -24.23 -33.58
CA LYS A 35 20.11 -24.71 -32.18
C LYS A 35 19.31 -23.79 -31.26
N ARG A 36 19.01 -22.56 -31.68
CA ARG A 36 18.41 -21.58 -30.76
C ARG A 36 16.87 -21.62 -30.79
N LYS A 37 16.23 -21.51 -29.62
CA LYS A 37 14.77 -21.69 -29.45
C LYS A 37 13.96 -20.50 -30.00
N PRO A 38 12.84 -20.71 -30.71
CA PRO A 38 12.01 -19.62 -31.23
C PRO A 38 11.74 -18.52 -30.19
N VAL A 39 11.95 -17.27 -30.58
CA VAL A 39 11.69 -16.10 -29.72
C VAL A 39 10.21 -15.77 -29.65
N GLY A 40 9.77 -15.28 -28.49
CA GLY A 40 8.38 -14.92 -28.25
C GLY A 40 7.88 -13.78 -29.14
N THR A 41 6.62 -13.88 -29.54
CA THR A 41 5.90 -12.87 -30.36
C THR A 41 4.73 -12.22 -29.63
N THR A 42 4.37 -12.76 -28.46
CA THR A 42 3.40 -12.20 -27.51
C THR A 42 4.10 -11.86 -26.20
N ALA A 43 3.51 -11.03 -25.34
CA ALA A 43 4.12 -10.70 -24.05
C ALA A 43 4.38 -11.97 -23.22
N GLU A 44 3.44 -12.90 -23.16
CA GLU A 44 3.55 -14.13 -22.38
C GLU A 44 4.71 -15.01 -22.83
N THR A 45 4.94 -15.11 -24.15
CA THR A 45 6.05 -15.88 -24.71
C THR A 45 7.36 -15.12 -24.58
N MET A 46 7.36 -13.80 -24.77
CA MET A 46 8.53 -12.93 -24.61
C MET A 46 9.13 -13.00 -23.21
N LEU A 47 8.29 -13.08 -22.17
CA LEU A 47 8.71 -13.20 -20.78
C LEU A 47 9.34 -14.57 -20.45
N GLN A 48 9.31 -15.54 -21.38
CA GLN A 48 9.97 -16.84 -21.25
C GLN A 48 11.32 -16.93 -21.98
N ASP A 49 11.62 -15.96 -22.85
CA ASP A 49 12.81 -15.98 -23.72
C ASP A 49 14.12 -15.98 -22.92
N GLY A 50 14.18 -15.18 -21.85
CA GLY A 50 15.38 -15.03 -21.02
C GLY A 50 15.56 -16.11 -19.94
N PRO A 51 16.63 -16.04 -19.15
CA PRO A 51 17.71 -15.08 -19.32
C PRO A 51 18.57 -15.38 -20.55
N GLY A 52 18.96 -14.33 -21.25
CA GLY A 52 20.05 -14.37 -22.21
C GLY A 52 21.41 -14.52 -21.53
N GLU A 53 22.43 -14.82 -22.33
CA GLU A 53 23.79 -15.09 -21.86
C GLU A 53 24.37 -13.96 -21.00
N PHE A 54 24.16 -12.71 -21.42
CA PHE A 54 24.62 -11.48 -20.78
C PHE A 54 23.53 -10.73 -20.01
N ALA A 55 22.43 -11.39 -19.66
CA ALA A 55 21.35 -10.78 -18.88
C ALA A 55 21.74 -10.47 -17.42
N GLY A 56 21.05 -9.51 -16.81
CA GLY A 56 21.16 -9.26 -15.37
C GLY A 56 22.56 -8.80 -14.95
N ALA A 57 23.13 -9.52 -13.99
CA ALA A 57 24.47 -9.27 -13.44
C ALA A 57 25.61 -9.85 -14.31
N ARG A 58 25.28 -10.63 -15.36
CA ARG A 58 26.27 -11.18 -16.30
C ARG A 58 26.63 -10.21 -17.42
N TYR A 59 25.97 -9.05 -17.48
CA TYR A 59 26.24 -8.05 -18.50
C TYR A 59 27.71 -7.61 -18.45
N ASN A 60 28.39 -7.76 -19.58
CA ASN A 60 29.76 -7.29 -19.80
C ASN A 60 29.86 -6.90 -21.28
N GLU A 61 30.13 -5.62 -21.54
CA GLU A 61 30.11 -5.08 -22.90
C GLU A 61 31.24 -5.65 -23.78
N GLU A 62 32.43 -5.88 -23.22
CA GLU A 62 33.58 -6.44 -23.95
C GLU A 62 33.27 -7.86 -24.41
N LYS A 63 32.80 -8.72 -23.50
CA LYS A 63 32.43 -10.11 -23.84
C LYS A 63 31.22 -10.19 -24.78
N LEU A 64 30.27 -9.27 -24.63
CA LEU A 64 29.16 -9.17 -25.57
C LEU A 64 29.65 -8.81 -26.98
N ARG A 65 30.64 -7.91 -27.09
CA ARG A 65 31.26 -7.56 -28.38
C ARG A 65 32.00 -8.77 -28.97
N GLU A 66 32.74 -9.54 -28.17
CA GLU A 66 33.40 -10.79 -28.61
C GLU A 66 32.39 -11.77 -29.22
N GLU A 67 31.27 -12.05 -28.53
CA GLU A 67 30.24 -12.94 -29.07
C GLU A 67 29.55 -12.38 -30.33
N ILE A 68 29.42 -11.06 -30.44
CA ILE A 68 28.88 -10.40 -31.63
C ILE A 68 29.83 -10.53 -32.83
N GLN A 69 31.15 -10.51 -32.61
CA GLN A 69 32.15 -10.65 -33.68
C GLN A 69 32.06 -12.00 -34.40
N ASP A 70 31.69 -13.05 -33.66
CA ASP A 70 31.53 -14.41 -34.18
C ASP A 70 30.21 -14.63 -34.93
N LEU A 71 29.30 -13.64 -34.94
CA LEU A 71 28.06 -13.73 -35.71
C LEU A 71 28.29 -13.58 -37.22
N PRO A 72 27.41 -14.16 -38.08
CA PRO A 72 27.45 -13.92 -39.52
C PRO A 72 27.34 -12.44 -39.87
N ASP A 73 27.98 -12.06 -40.97
CA ASP A 73 27.85 -10.71 -41.52
C ASP A 73 26.49 -10.54 -42.24
N GLN A 74 26.05 -9.29 -42.43
CA GLN A 74 24.84 -8.93 -43.18
C GLN A 74 23.53 -9.56 -42.64
N LEU A 75 23.38 -9.62 -41.31
CA LEU A 75 22.16 -10.14 -40.68
C LEU A 75 20.93 -9.36 -41.09
N SER A 76 19.84 -10.07 -41.37
CA SER A 76 18.51 -9.48 -41.50
C SER A 76 18.01 -8.93 -40.16
N ALA A 77 16.97 -8.09 -40.21
CA ALA A 77 16.33 -7.56 -39.00
C ALA A 77 15.77 -8.67 -38.07
N ASP A 78 15.34 -9.80 -38.63
CA ASP A 78 14.81 -10.93 -37.85
C ASP A 78 15.92 -11.76 -37.21
N GLU A 79 17.03 -11.99 -37.92
CA GLU A 79 18.20 -12.69 -37.38
C GLU A 79 18.84 -11.86 -36.28
N ALA A 80 19.17 -10.60 -36.56
CA ALA A 80 19.74 -9.69 -35.57
C ALA A 80 18.87 -9.58 -34.31
N TYR A 81 17.54 -9.45 -34.46
CA TYR A 81 16.65 -9.41 -33.31
C TYR A 81 16.69 -10.70 -32.49
N LYS A 82 16.66 -11.87 -33.14
CA LYS A 82 16.75 -13.16 -32.44
C LYS A 82 18.06 -13.27 -31.66
N GLU A 83 19.18 -12.95 -32.30
CA GLU A 83 20.51 -12.97 -31.68
C GLU A 83 20.57 -12.09 -30.44
N LEU A 84 20.07 -10.85 -30.52
CA LEU A 84 20.01 -9.95 -29.37
C LEU A 84 19.14 -10.50 -28.23
N ILE A 85 18.03 -11.19 -28.52
CA ILE A 85 17.20 -11.81 -27.48
C ILE A 85 17.96 -12.94 -26.77
N TYR A 86 18.70 -13.79 -27.47
CA TYR A 86 19.48 -14.86 -26.81
C TYR A 86 20.63 -14.31 -25.97
N LEU A 87 21.21 -13.18 -26.38
CA LEU A 87 22.31 -12.57 -25.65
C LEU A 87 21.81 -11.75 -24.45
N LEU A 88 20.70 -11.02 -24.59
CA LEU A 88 20.38 -9.89 -23.70
C LEU A 88 18.98 -9.92 -23.09
N ALA A 89 18.10 -10.84 -23.45
CA ALA A 89 16.76 -10.88 -22.84
C ALA A 89 16.84 -11.09 -21.32
N GLU A 90 16.12 -10.28 -20.56
CA GLU A 90 16.17 -10.32 -19.09
C GLU A 90 15.35 -11.48 -18.51
N ASP A 91 15.64 -11.89 -17.26
CA ASP A 91 14.91 -12.97 -16.60
C ASP A 91 13.66 -12.48 -15.86
N TYR A 92 12.51 -12.56 -16.53
CA TYR A 92 11.22 -12.23 -15.92
C TYR A 92 10.60 -13.38 -15.11
N LYS A 93 11.14 -14.61 -15.17
CA LYS A 93 10.51 -15.79 -14.55
C LYS A 93 10.33 -15.65 -13.04
N PRO A 94 11.27 -15.09 -12.27
CA PRO A 94 11.06 -14.82 -10.84
C PRO A 94 9.87 -13.87 -10.59
N LEU A 95 9.79 -12.78 -11.37
CA LEU A 95 8.70 -11.81 -11.22
C LEU A 95 7.35 -12.39 -11.62
N LEU A 96 7.31 -13.22 -12.68
CA LEU A 96 6.11 -13.96 -13.07
C LEU A 96 5.66 -14.94 -11.97
N LYS A 97 6.60 -15.64 -11.33
CA LYS A 97 6.31 -16.56 -10.23
C LYS A 97 5.69 -15.82 -9.05
N ASP A 98 6.23 -14.66 -8.68
CA ASP A 98 5.68 -13.84 -7.61
C ASP A 98 4.31 -13.26 -7.97
N LEU A 99 4.12 -12.85 -9.23
CA LEU A 99 2.85 -12.33 -9.74
C LEU A 99 1.75 -13.39 -9.77
N ASN A 100 2.10 -14.62 -10.14
CA ASN A 100 1.17 -15.75 -10.18
C ASN A 100 0.80 -16.24 -8.77
N ARG A 101 1.76 -16.20 -7.83
CA ARG A 101 1.52 -16.51 -6.41
C ARG A 101 0.80 -15.41 -5.65
N PHE A 102 0.65 -14.23 -6.25
CA PHE A 102 -0.09 -13.13 -5.64
C PHE A 102 -1.59 -13.44 -5.61
N GLN A 103 -2.02 -13.97 -4.48
CA GLN A 103 -3.41 -14.27 -4.10
C GLN A 103 -3.60 -13.78 -2.65
N PRO A 104 -3.99 -12.52 -2.45
CA PRO A 104 -4.17 -11.98 -1.12
C PRO A 104 -5.40 -12.61 -0.46
N GLN A 105 -5.28 -12.95 0.82
CA GLN A 105 -6.38 -13.46 1.63
C GLN A 105 -6.33 -12.81 3.00
N PHE A 106 -7.43 -12.20 3.40
CA PHE A 106 -7.62 -11.63 4.72
C PHE A 106 -8.34 -12.64 5.61
N HIS A 107 -7.91 -12.73 6.86
CA HIS A 107 -8.53 -13.62 7.83
C HIS A 107 -8.92 -12.83 9.08
N THR A 108 -10.18 -12.94 9.45
CA THR A 108 -10.66 -12.39 10.70
C THR A 108 -10.23 -13.25 11.88
N THR A 109 -9.89 -12.62 13.00
CA THR A 109 -9.59 -13.29 14.26
C THR A 109 -10.79 -13.17 15.19
N ALA A 110 -11.29 -14.31 15.69
CA ALA A 110 -12.24 -14.33 16.80
C ALA A 110 -11.45 -14.33 18.12
N LEU A 111 -11.72 -13.36 19.01
CA LEU A 111 -11.19 -13.37 20.38
C LEU A 111 -12.33 -13.59 21.37
N GLN A 112 -12.04 -14.39 22.40
CA GLN A 112 -12.98 -14.65 23.48
C GLN A 112 -13.23 -13.38 24.29
N ASN A 113 -14.50 -13.05 24.48
CA ASN A 113 -14.93 -11.93 25.30
C ASN A 113 -14.50 -12.15 26.76
N LYS A 114 -13.42 -11.48 27.22
CA LYS A 114 -13.26 -11.23 28.65
C LYS A 114 -14.19 -10.07 29.00
N ARG A 115 -15.34 -10.37 29.63
CA ARG A 115 -16.18 -9.35 30.27
C ARG A 115 -15.53 -8.92 31.58
N ARG A 116 -15.08 -7.67 31.74
CA ARG A 116 -15.03 -7.05 33.07
C ARG A 116 -16.41 -6.56 33.44
N THR A 117 -16.75 -6.85 34.67
CA THR A 117 -18.01 -6.53 35.33
C THR A 117 -17.97 -5.20 36.10
N GLN A 118 -16.92 -4.38 35.92
CA GLN A 118 -16.78 -3.12 36.65
C GLN A 118 -17.45 -1.96 35.90
N LYS A 119 -18.41 -1.31 36.57
CA LYS A 119 -18.98 -0.04 36.11
C LYS A 119 -17.87 1.00 35.94
N PRO A 120 -17.92 1.84 34.89
CA PRO A 120 -16.96 2.91 34.73
C PRO A 120 -16.97 3.84 35.95
N LYS A 121 -15.78 4.29 36.34
CA LYS A 121 -15.65 5.40 37.28
C LYS A 121 -16.18 6.67 36.61
N HIS A 122 -16.70 7.63 37.38
CA HIS A 122 -17.07 8.94 36.84
C HIS A 122 -15.86 9.59 36.15
N VAL A 123 -15.98 9.90 34.86
CA VAL A 123 -14.94 10.56 34.06
C VAL A 123 -15.43 11.94 33.62
N ASN A 124 -14.67 12.98 33.99
CA ASN A 124 -14.84 14.31 33.44
C ASN A 124 -13.99 14.41 32.16
N LEU A 125 -14.64 14.37 31.01
CA LEU A 125 -13.99 14.37 29.71
C LEU A 125 -14.07 15.75 29.06
N ALA A 126 -12.94 16.25 28.55
CA ALA A 126 -12.90 17.29 27.54
C ALA A 126 -12.37 16.72 26.21
N ILE A 127 -13.16 16.83 25.13
CA ILE A 127 -12.70 16.59 23.77
C ILE A 127 -12.30 17.94 23.16
N VAL A 128 -11.02 18.06 22.81
CA VAL A 128 -10.46 19.22 22.13
C VAL A 128 -10.27 18.84 20.67
N PHE A 129 -11.03 19.44 19.75
CA PHE A 129 -11.06 19.06 18.34
C PHE A 129 -10.57 20.16 17.41
N ASP A 130 -10.08 19.76 16.24
CA ASP A 130 -9.37 20.61 15.31
C ASP A 130 -10.31 21.12 14.21
N SER A 131 -10.45 22.44 14.13
CA SER A 131 -11.17 23.12 13.05
C SER A 131 -10.23 24.02 12.24
N SER A 132 -8.93 23.75 12.25
CA SER A 132 -7.92 24.49 11.47
C SER A 132 -7.99 24.18 9.98
N GLN A 133 -7.18 24.89 9.19
CA GLN A 133 -7.07 24.69 7.75
C GLN A 133 -6.62 23.27 7.36
N MET A 134 -5.90 22.55 8.22
CA MET A 134 -5.46 21.17 7.91
C MET A 134 -6.63 20.17 7.80
N MET A 135 -7.77 20.53 8.38
CA MET A 135 -9.02 19.76 8.34
C MET A 135 -9.85 20.04 7.08
N PHE A 136 -9.35 20.88 6.17
CA PHE A 136 -9.91 21.11 4.83
C PHE A 136 -9.67 19.95 3.87
N GLY A 137 -8.68 19.08 4.17
CA GLY A 137 -8.38 17.92 3.34
C GLY A 137 -9.60 17.01 3.14
N ARG A 138 -9.72 16.41 1.95
CA ARG A 138 -10.79 15.46 1.63
C ARG A 138 -10.34 14.01 1.78
N VAL A 139 -11.29 13.17 2.16
CA VAL A 139 -11.18 11.70 2.23
C VAL A 139 -12.49 11.14 1.69
N ASN A 140 -12.43 10.35 0.62
CA ASN A 140 -13.63 9.84 -0.08
C ASN A 140 -14.65 10.95 -0.36
N ASP A 141 -14.18 12.07 -0.93
CA ASP A 141 -14.94 13.29 -1.23
C ASP A 141 -15.60 14.02 -0.04
N GLN A 142 -15.41 13.54 1.18
CA GLN A 142 -15.85 14.20 2.41
C GLN A 142 -14.72 15.00 3.05
N TRP A 143 -15.04 16.14 3.65
CA TRP A 143 -14.05 16.94 4.37
C TRP A 143 -13.69 16.25 5.69
N LYS A 144 -12.41 16.23 6.07
CA LYS A 144 -11.95 15.65 7.35
C LYS A 144 -12.76 16.18 8.54
N LEU A 145 -13.02 17.50 8.60
CA LEU A 145 -13.84 18.08 9.67
C LEU A 145 -15.25 17.48 9.74
N ASN A 146 -15.88 17.14 8.61
CA ASN A 146 -17.22 16.52 8.63
C ASN A 146 -17.17 15.11 9.24
N LEU A 147 -16.14 14.35 8.88
CA LEU A 147 -15.91 13.01 9.42
C LEU A 147 -15.65 13.05 10.93
N GLU A 148 -14.85 14.02 11.39
CA GLU A 148 -14.59 14.25 12.81
C GLU A 148 -15.88 14.59 13.59
N LYS A 149 -16.69 15.52 13.05
CA LYS A 149 -17.98 15.93 13.65
C LYS A 149 -18.95 14.76 13.80
N ILE A 150 -19.06 13.90 12.79
CA ILE A 150 -19.94 12.72 12.84
C ILE A 150 -19.52 11.79 13.98
N ALA A 151 -18.22 11.52 14.10
CA ALA A 151 -17.68 10.63 15.13
C ALA A 151 -17.87 11.21 16.54
N ILE A 152 -17.51 12.48 16.76
CA ILE A 152 -17.67 13.15 18.06
C ILE A 152 -19.15 13.24 18.43
N GLY A 153 -20.03 13.58 17.47
CA GLY A 153 -21.47 13.67 17.71
C GLY A 153 -22.07 12.35 18.17
N ARG A 154 -21.74 11.23 17.49
CA ARG A 154 -22.20 9.89 17.88
C ARG A 154 -21.68 9.46 19.24
N PHE A 155 -20.40 9.75 19.53
CA PHE A 155 -19.83 9.49 20.83
C PHE A 155 -20.57 10.28 21.92
N ALA A 156 -20.73 11.60 21.73
CA ALA A 156 -21.37 12.51 22.67
C ALA A 156 -22.82 12.10 22.99
N SER A 157 -23.60 11.69 21.99
CA SER A 157 -24.98 11.21 22.18
C SER A 157 -25.10 9.94 23.02
N SER A 158 -24.01 9.19 23.18
CA SER A 158 -23.97 7.96 23.98
C SER A 158 -23.16 8.10 25.27
N TYR A 159 -22.70 9.31 25.58
CA TYR A 159 -21.90 9.57 26.77
C TYR A 159 -22.80 9.56 28.01
N PRO A 160 -22.41 8.90 29.12
CA PRO A 160 -23.29 8.78 30.28
C PRO A 160 -23.66 10.14 30.88
N GLU A 161 -24.95 10.35 31.17
CA GLU A 161 -25.49 11.63 31.67
C GLU A 161 -24.91 12.03 33.04
N GLU A 162 -24.53 11.04 33.84
CA GLU A 162 -23.90 11.23 35.15
C GLU A 162 -22.45 11.76 35.05
N SER A 163 -21.84 11.65 33.86
CA SER A 163 -20.48 12.11 33.58
C SER A 163 -20.47 13.45 32.86
N THR A 164 -19.34 14.16 32.94
CA THR A 164 -19.21 15.47 32.30
C THR A 164 -18.56 15.31 30.93
N LEU A 165 -19.20 15.81 29.87
CA LEU A 165 -18.61 15.98 28.55
C LEU A 165 -18.48 17.47 28.21
N THR A 166 -17.26 17.91 27.95
CA THR A 166 -16.95 19.22 27.36
C THR A 166 -16.43 19.00 25.95
N LEU A 167 -16.94 19.77 24.98
CA LEU A 167 -16.44 19.75 23.60
C LEU A 167 -15.91 21.14 23.29
N ARG A 168 -14.66 21.24 22.82
CA ARG A 168 -14.00 22.52 22.55
C ARG A 168 -13.25 22.47 21.23
N GLY A 169 -13.55 23.38 20.33
CA GLY A 169 -12.88 23.49 19.03
C GLY A 169 -11.87 24.63 19.02
N PHE A 170 -10.69 24.39 18.45
CA PHE A 170 -9.74 25.45 18.08
C PHE A 170 -9.71 25.65 16.56
N GLY A 171 -9.24 26.82 16.11
CA GLY A 171 -9.37 27.23 14.72
C GLY A 171 -10.81 27.60 14.35
N GLY A 172 -11.15 27.46 13.08
CA GLY A 172 -12.48 27.78 12.56
C GLY A 172 -12.80 29.26 12.45
N GLN A 173 -11.76 30.10 12.42
CA GLN A 173 -11.83 31.52 12.07
C GLN A 173 -10.71 31.88 11.08
N LYS A 174 -10.91 32.94 10.30
CA LYS A 174 -9.90 33.45 9.36
C LYS A 174 -8.70 34.03 10.13
N GLN A 175 -7.55 34.11 9.46
CA GLN A 175 -6.30 34.62 10.03
C GLN A 175 -6.45 36.03 10.62
N GLY A 176 -5.77 36.27 11.75
CA GLY A 176 -5.75 37.54 12.51
C GLY A 176 -5.06 37.36 13.86
N ALA A 177 -4.67 38.45 14.53
CA ALA A 177 -3.89 38.42 15.78
C ALA A 177 -4.53 37.62 16.93
N THR A 178 -5.85 37.46 16.92
CA THR A 178 -6.62 36.73 17.93
C THR A 178 -6.88 35.26 17.58
N ALA A 179 -6.63 34.81 16.35
CA ALA A 179 -7.01 33.48 15.89
C ALA A 179 -6.33 32.35 16.69
N CYS A 180 -5.13 32.61 17.22
CA CYS A 180 -4.38 31.68 18.07
C CYS A 180 -4.79 31.68 19.55
N ARG A 181 -5.65 32.62 19.96
CA ARG A 181 -6.11 32.78 21.35
C ARG A 181 -7.59 32.44 21.53
N GLN A 182 -8.31 32.16 20.44
CA GLN A 182 -9.74 31.88 20.47
C GLN A 182 -10.01 30.40 20.24
N THR A 183 -10.41 29.71 21.31
CA THR A 183 -11.06 28.40 21.24
C THR A 183 -12.52 28.55 21.68
N ARG A 184 -13.40 27.67 21.22
CA ARG A 184 -14.84 27.80 21.46
C ARG A 184 -15.44 26.50 21.97
N LEU A 185 -16.29 26.62 22.98
CA LEU A 185 -17.16 25.52 23.39
C LEU A 185 -18.10 25.14 22.25
N ALA A 186 -18.29 23.84 22.09
CA ALA A 186 -19.23 23.25 21.17
C ALA A 186 -20.33 22.52 21.93
N THR A 187 -21.55 22.64 21.42
CA THR A 187 -22.66 21.76 21.74
C THR A 187 -22.91 20.84 20.54
N PRO A 188 -23.63 19.72 20.69
CA PRO A 188 -24.06 18.91 19.55
C PRO A 188 -24.68 19.75 18.42
N GLN A 189 -25.42 20.81 18.76
CA GLN A 189 -26.04 21.73 17.80
C GLN A 189 -25.05 22.72 17.17
N SER A 190 -24.02 23.18 17.89
CA SER A 190 -23.09 24.19 17.38
C SER A 190 -21.92 23.63 16.56
N PHE A 191 -21.73 22.30 16.49
CA PHE A 191 -20.72 21.68 15.62
C PHE A 191 -20.84 22.13 14.16
N GLY A 192 -22.06 22.33 13.65
CA GLY A 192 -22.28 22.78 12.27
C GLY A 192 -21.59 24.12 11.94
N GLN A 193 -21.33 24.96 12.94
CA GLN A 193 -20.77 26.31 12.76
C GLN A 193 -19.25 26.33 12.59
N PHE A 194 -18.56 25.26 12.97
CA PHE A 194 -17.11 25.13 12.79
C PHE A 194 -16.77 24.93 11.31
N LYS A 195 -15.80 25.69 10.80
CA LYS A 195 -15.30 25.60 9.41
C LYS A 195 -13.80 25.25 9.47
N PRO A 196 -13.22 24.46 8.56
CA PRO A 196 -11.82 24.06 8.69
C PRO A 196 -10.92 25.14 8.10
N ILE A 197 -10.70 26.20 8.88
CA ILE A 197 -9.95 27.40 8.49
C ILE A 197 -9.14 27.91 9.68
N GLY A 198 -8.09 28.67 9.39
CA GLY A 198 -7.25 29.29 10.42
C GLY A 198 -6.17 28.35 10.98
N PRO A 199 -5.37 28.86 11.94
CA PRO A 199 -4.25 28.12 12.51
C PRO A 199 -4.72 27.06 13.52
N ALA A 200 -3.86 26.06 13.75
CA ALA A 200 -4.04 25.04 14.78
C ALA A 200 -3.41 25.51 16.10
N ALA A 201 -4.23 25.78 17.11
CA ALA A 201 -3.84 26.32 18.41
C ALA A 201 -3.95 25.23 19.50
N LEU A 202 -3.13 24.18 19.41
CA LEU A 202 -3.22 22.99 20.28
C LEU A 202 -2.96 23.34 21.75
N ALA A 203 -1.93 24.13 22.03
CA ALA A 203 -1.54 24.56 23.37
C ALA A 203 -2.65 25.37 24.05
N GLN A 204 -3.27 26.31 23.31
CA GLN A 204 -4.39 27.08 23.84
C GLN A 204 -5.61 26.19 24.08
N GLY A 205 -5.92 25.27 23.16
CA GLY A 205 -7.01 24.29 23.33
C GLY A 205 -6.84 23.41 24.56
N LEU A 206 -5.62 22.94 24.84
CA LEU A 206 -5.30 22.18 26.04
C LEU A 206 -5.46 23.03 27.31
N ARG A 207 -4.95 24.26 27.31
CA ARG A 207 -5.10 25.18 28.45
C ARG A 207 -6.57 25.41 28.79
N ASP A 208 -7.35 25.82 27.81
CA ASP A 208 -8.77 26.17 27.99
C ASP A 208 -9.60 24.94 28.41
N ALA A 209 -9.26 23.75 27.90
CA ALA A 209 -9.90 22.50 28.36
C ALA A 209 -9.58 22.18 29.82
N GLY A 210 -8.37 22.47 30.29
CA GLY A 210 -8.03 22.38 31.70
C GLY A 210 -8.88 23.32 32.56
N GLU A 211 -9.04 24.56 32.12
CA GLU A 211 -9.90 25.54 32.78
C GLU A 211 -11.36 25.06 32.86
N ASP A 212 -11.90 24.55 31.75
CA ASP A 212 -13.27 24.00 31.71
C ASP A 212 -13.47 22.83 32.68
N LEU A 213 -12.47 21.94 32.79
CA LEU A 213 -12.53 20.80 33.72
C LEU A 213 -12.40 21.28 35.18
N SER A 214 -11.60 22.31 35.45
CA SER A 214 -11.42 22.86 36.80
C SER A 214 -12.67 23.52 37.38
N GLN A 215 -13.53 24.08 36.51
CA GLN A 215 -14.77 24.74 36.92
C GLN A 215 -15.90 23.77 37.27
N LYS A 216 -15.73 22.48 36.99
CA LYS A 216 -16.78 21.46 37.18
C LYS A 216 -16.44 20.64 38.42
N GLU A 217 -17.10 20.96 39.55
CA GLU A 217 -16.86 20.40 40.89
C GLU A 217 -17.26 18.91 41.07
N LYS A 218 -17.29 18.10 40.00
CA LYS A 218 -17.64 16.68 40.07
C LYS A 218 -16.40 15.84 40.39
N ALA A 219 -16.45 15.09 41.48
CA ALA A 219 -15.44 14.09 41.81
C ALA A 219 -15.34 13.03 40.70
N GLY A 220 -14.14 12.79 40.18
CA GLY A 220 -13.93 11.86 39.07
C GLY A 220 -12.52 11.92 38.50
N LYS A 221 -12.21 11.03 37.55
CA LYS A 221 -10.96 11.09 36.78
C LYS A 221 -11.09 12.17 35.71
N ASN A 222 -10.14 13.09 35.64
CA ASN A 222 -10.10 14.10 34.59
C ASN A 222 -9.37 13.55 33.36
N MET A 223 -9.96 13.74 32.19
CA MET A 223 -9.41 13.28 30.93
C MET A 223 -9.58 14.32 29.84
N ILE A 224 -8.55 14.49 29.03
CA ILE A 224 -8.57 15.33 27.84
C ILE A 224 -8.21 14.45 26.65
N VAL A 225 -9.03 14.49 25.59
CA VAL A 225 -8.71 13.87 24.30
C VAL A 225 -8.54 14.97 23.26
N LEU A 226 -7.31 15.17 22.82
CA LEU A 226 -6.96 16.10 21.73
C LEU A 226 -7.05 15.35 20.39
N ILE A 227 -7.94 15.79 19.49
CA ILE A 227 -8.04 15.29 18.12
C ILE A 227 -7.48 16.37 17.19
N THR A 228 -6.52 16.02 16.33
CA THR A 228 -5.89 17.00 15.44
C THR A 228 -5.47 16.44 14.09
N GLY A 229 -5.63 17.26 13.05
CA GLY A 229 -5.17 17.00 11.69
C GLY A 229 -3.72 17.39 11.44
N GLY A 230 -2.99 17.88 12.46
CA GLY A 230 -1.58 18.25 12.32
C GLY A 230 -0.92 18.67 13.63
N ILE A 231 0.05 19.60 13.53
CA ILE A 231 0.83 20.11 14.67
C ILE A 231 0.45 21.55 14.99
N GLU A 232 0.91 22.04 16.13
CA GLU A 232 0.82 23.43 16.55
C GLU A 232 1.35 24.40 15.48
N THR A 233 0.57 25.44 15.16
CA THR A 233 0.97 26.50 14.22
C THR A 233 0.92 27.89 14.83
N CYS A 234 0.57 28.02 16.11
CA CYS A 234 0.46 29.31 16.81
C CYS A 234 1.68 29.67 17.67
N GLY A 235 2.75 28.88 17.62
CA GLY A 235 3.96 29.09 18.43
C GLY A 235 3.80 28.74 19.91
N GLY A 236 2.69 28.09 20.28
CA GLY A 236 2.50 27.52 21.61
C GLY A 236 3.36 26.27 21.85
N ASP A 237 3.38 25.79 23.10
CA ASP A 237 4.06 24.55 23.48
C ASP A 237 3.04 23.55 24.04
N PRO A 238 2.39 22.73 23.19
CA PRO A 238 1.38 21.78 23.65
C PRO A 238 1.95 20.65 24.52
N VAL A 239 3.26 20.35 24.43
CA VAL A 239 3.90 19.35 25.29
C VAL A 239 3.97 19.88 26.72
N ARG A 240 4.38 21.14 26.88
CA ARG A 240 4.41 21.80 28.19
C ARG A 240 3.02 21.95 28.79
N GLU A 241 2.02 22.33 28.00
CA GLU A 241 0.64 22.44 28.51
C GLU A 241 0.08 21.08 28.93
N ALA A 242 0.30 20.01 28.13
CA ALA A 242 -0.12 18.65 28.51
C ALA A 242 0.55 18.19 29.82
N LYS A 243 1.85 18.46 29.98
CA LYS A 243 2.58 18.17 31.23
C LYS A 243 1.99 18.91 32.43
N ALA A 244 1.71 20.20 32.27
CA ALA A 244 1.14 21.02 33.34
C ALA A 244 -0.25 20.52 33.80
N LEU A 245 -1.07 20.05 32.86
CA LEU A 245 -2.39 19.47 33.16
C LEU A 245 -2.28 18.15 33.93
N HIS A 246 -1.28 17.33 33.60
CA HIS A 246 -1.05 16.03 34.23
C HIS A 246 -0.40 16.14 35.62
N ASP A 247 0.65 16.96 35.75
CA ASP A 247 1.38 17.12 37.01
C ASP A 247 0.67 18.09 37.97
N GLY A 248 -0.25 18.91 37.45
CA GLY A 248 -0.98 19.91 38.21
C GLY A 248 -2.13 19.36 39.05
N LYS A 249 -2.90 20.27 39.64
CA LYS A 249 -4.03 19.94 40.54
C LYS A 249 -5.11 19.07 39.88
N LEU A 250 -5.31 19.23 38.57
CA LEU A 250 -6.31 18.48 37.81
C LEU A 250 -5.96 17.00 37.66
N LYS A 251 -4.66 16.65 37.68
CA LYS A 251 -4.15 15.31 37.38
C LYS A 251 -4.80 14.70 36.12
N ALA A 252 -4.98 15.53 35.09
CA ALA A 252 -5.68 15.12 33.88
C ALA A 252 -4.81 14.18 33.04
N GLU A 253 -5.40 13.11 32.51
CA GLU A 253 -4.76 12.29 31.48
C GLU A 253 -5.04 12.88 30.10
N VAL A 254 -3.99 13.20 29.34
CA VAL A 254 -4.11 13.79 28.00
C VAL A 254 -3.80 12.74 26.93
N HIS A 255 -4.83 12.26 26.25
CA HIS A 255 -4.71 11.43 25.06
C HIS A 255 -4.67 12.28 23.80
N VAL A 256 -3.98 11.78 22.76
CA VAL A 256 -3.87 12.47 21.48
C VAL A 256 -4.25 11.54 20.34
N ILE A 257 -5.17 12.00 19.50
CA ILE A 257 -5.62 11.31 18.30
C ILE A 257 -5.15 12.10 17.07
N GLY A 258 -4.18 11.56 16.34
CA GLY A 258 -3.75 12.09 15.05
C GLY A 258 -4.70 11.65 13.95
N PHE A 259 -5.47 12.59 13.38
CA PHE A 259 -6.51 12.33 12.39
C PHE A 259 -6.01 12.65 10.97
N PHE A 260 -5.68 11.61 10.21
CA PHE A 260 -5.07 11.74 8.88
C PHE A 260 -3.77 12.57 8.87
N THR A 261 -2.93 12.40 9.91
CA THR A 261 -1.63 13.06 10.08
C THR A 261 -0.49 12.23 9.48
N SER A 262 0.64 12.87 9.18
CA SER A 262 1.84 12.20 8.64
C SER A 262 2.71 11.56 9.73
N PRO A 263 3.61 10.62 9.40
CA PRO A 263 4.54 10.02 10.37
C PRO A 263 5.40 11.04 11.13
N LEU A 264 5.84 12.12 10.47
CA LEU A 264 6.61 13.19 11.09
C LEU A 264 5.78 13.95 12.13
N GLN A 265 4.54 14.31 11.78
CA GLN A 265 3.61 14.96 12.72
C GLN A 265 3.32 14.05 13.92
N ASN A 266 3.12 12.74 13.68
CA ASN A 266 2.85 11.75 14.72
C ASN A 266 3.97 11.68 15.78
N THR A 267 5.22 11.93 15.39
CA THR A 267 6.35 11.95 16.34
C THR A 267 6.20 13.06 17.37
N THR A 268 5.76 14.26 16.94
CA THR A 268 5.47 15.38 17.84
C THR A 268 4.23 15.12 18.69
N LEU A 269 3.16 14.60 18.08
CA LEU A 269 1.90 14.31 18.78
C LEU A 269 2.06 13.25 19.87
N LYS A 270 2.94 12.25 19.65
CA LYS A 270 3.32 11.27 20.68
C LYS A 270 3.91 11.92 21.92
N LYS A 271 4.75 12.95 21.76
CA LYS A 271 5.37 13.66 22.89
C LYS A 271 4.33 14.37 23.76
N ILE A 272 3.29 14.95 23.14
CA ILE A 272 2.19 15.61 23.86
C ILE A 272 1.46 14.59 24.73
N ALA A 273 1.07 13.44 24.15
CA ALA A 273 0.38 12.38 24.89
C ALA A 273 1.23 11.84 26.05
N GLN A 274 2.52 11.58 25.80
CA GLN A 274 3.46 11.10 26.82
C GLN A 274 3.61 12.09 27.98
N ALA A 275 3.75 13.38 27.67
CA ALA A 275 3.90 14.43 28.67
C ALA A 275 2.63 14.60 29.52
N GLY A 276 1.45 14.40 28.93
CA GLY A 276 0.18 14.42 29.65
C GLY A 276 -0.24 13.09 30.27
N GLY A 277 0.68 12.12 30.38
CA GLY A 277 0.44 10.81 31.00
C GLY A 277 -0.54 9.90 30.26
N GLY A 278 -0.86 10.21 29.00
CA GLY A 278 -1.82 9.47 28.18
C GLY A 278 -1.18 8.71 27.02
N LYS A 279 -2.00 8.41 26.01
CA LYS A 279 -1.62 7.61 24.83
C LYS A 279 -1.90 8.35 23.53
N PHE A 280 -1.01 8.14 22.56
CA PHE A 280 -1.20 8.59 21.18
C PHE A 280 -1.81 7.47 20.33
N THR A 281 -2.80 7.81 19.51
CA THR A 281 -3.39 6.94 18.50
C THR A 281 -3.44 7.66 17.15
N TRP A 282 -3.03 7.00 16.08
CA TRP A 282 -3.21 7.51 14.72
C TRP A 282 -4.39 6.83 14.05
N ILE A 283 -5.19 7.60 13.30
CA ILE A 283 -6.38 7.09 12.62
C ILE A 283 -6.57 7.75 11.24
N ASN A 284 -7.23 7.02 10.34
CA ASN A 284 -7.50 7.40 8.96
C ASN A 284 -8.97 7.14 8.56
N SER A 285 -9.90 7.13 9.53
CA SER A 285 -11.34 7.02 9.24
C SER A 285 -12.19 7.60 10.37
N ALA A 286 -13.42 8.05 10.05
CA ALA A 286 -14.40 8.52 11.04
C ALA A 286 -14.82 7.41 12.02
N TYR A 287 -14.95 6.17 11.51
CA TYR A 287 -15.34 5.02 12.32
C TYR A 287 -14.25 4.65 13.32
N SER A 288 -12.98 4.73 12.92
CA SER A 288 -11.84 4.56 13.83
C SER A 288 -11.85 5.63 14.91
N LEU A 289 -12.19 6.89 14.59
CA LEU A 289 -12.28 7.97 15.59
C LEU A 289 -13.33 7.70 16.66
N GLU A 290 -14.55 7.33 16.26
CA GLU A 290 -15.63 7.03 17.21
C GLU A 290 -15.22 5.90 18.16
N ASN A 291 -14.61 4.83 17.63
CA ASN A 291 -14.17 3.69 18.42
C ASN A 291 -13.02 4.03 19.37
N VAL A 292 -12.03 4.81 18.92
CA VAL A 292 -10.91 5.24 19.77
C VAL A 292 -11.40 6.16 20.90
N LEU A 293 -12.37 7.04 20.64
CA LEU A 293 -13.00 7.84 21.69
C LEU A 293 -13.67 6.95 22.75
N ARG A 294 -14.37 5.89 22.32
CA ARG A 294 -14.96 4.89 23.23
C ARG A 294 -13.90 4.11 24.02
N GLU A 295 -12.76 3.81 23.39
CA GLU A 295 -11.59 3.19 24.03
C GLU A 295 -10.98 4.04 25.12
N LYS A 296 -10.59 5.27 24.80
CA LYS A 296 -9.77 6.06 25.71
C LYS A 296 -10.53 6.51 26.94
N VAL A 297 -11.84 6.73 26.82
CA VAL A 297 -12.64 7.27 27.92
C VAL A 297 -13.09 6.19 28.92
N ASP A 298 -12.64 4.94 28.76
CA ASP A 298 -12.85 3.81 29.69
C ASP A 298 -14.26 3.80 30.30
N LEU A 299 -15.27 3.98 29.44
CA LEU A 299 -16.67 4.08 29.85
C LEU A 299 -17.24 2.73 30.33
N GLY A 300 -16.40 1.75 30.69
CA GLY A 300 -16.84 0.41 31.11
C GLY A 300 -17.56 -0.36 29.99
N TRP A 301 -17.47 0.13 28.75
CA TRP A 301 -17.87 -0.56 27.53
C TRP A 301 -16.73 -1.46 27.03
N GLU A 302 -16.18 -2.30 27.91
CA GLU A 302 -15.08 -3.21 27.58
C GLU A 302 -15.45 -4.13 26.39
N TYR A 303 -16.75 -4.24 26.07
CA TYR A 303 -17.25 -4.93 24.89
C TYR A 303 -16.77 -4.37 23.54
N TYR A 304 -16.51 -3.06 23.40
CA TYR A 304 -16.25 -2.45 22.08
C TYR A 304 -14.76 -2.22 21.77
N VAL A 305 -13.98 -1.94 22.79
CA VAL A 305 -12.60 -1.46 22.71
C VAL A 305 -11.62 -2.61 22.47
N ASP A 306 -11.86 -3.72 23.16
CA ASP A 306 -11.27 -5.03 22.89
C ASP A 306 -12.18 -5.89 21.98
N SER A 307 -13.17 -5.28 21.30
CA SER A 307 -13.99 -6.05 20.37
C SER A 307 -13.13 -6.63 19.27
N TRP A 308 -13.34 -7.91 18.98
CA TRP A 308 -12.79 -8.55 17.78
C TRP A 308 -13.08 -7.68 16.53
N LYS A 309 -14.18 -6.91 16.50
CA LYS A 309 -14.50 -6.01 15.39
C LYS A 309 -13.41 -4.96 15.18
N VAL A 310 -13.07 -4.18 16.21
CA VAL A 310 -12.05 -3.11 16.11
C VAL A 310 -10.69 -3.68 15.71
N ARG A 311 -10.29 -4.81 16.31
CA ARG A 311 -9.04 -5.50 15.93
C ARG A 311 -9.04 -5.94 14.47
N ASN A 312 -10.14 -6.52 13.99
CA ASN A 312 -10.23 -6.95 12.59
C ASN A 312 -10.26 -5.76 11.62
N VAL A 313 -10.85 -4.62 11.99
CA VAL A 313 -10.79 -3.40 11.15
C VAL A 313 -9.35 -2.90 11.02
N TYR A 314 -8.58 -2.85 12.12
CA TYR A 314 -7.16 -2.47 12.05
C TYR A 314 -6.35 -3.49 11.25
N ALA A 315 -6.53 -4.79 11.51
CA ALA A 315 -5.86 -5.85 10.76
C ALA A 315 -6.17 -5.78 9.25
N LEU A 316 -7.40 -5.45 8.88
CA LEU A 316 -7.80 -5.27 7.48
C LEU A 316 -7.10 -4.06 6.85
N SER A 317 -6.99 -2.95 7.57
CA SER A 317 -6.29 -1.75 7.09
C SER A 317 -4.78 -1.99 6.92
N ASP A 318 -4.15 -2.69 7.85
CA ASP A 318 -2.74 -3.07 7.78
C ASP A 318 -2.50 -4.03 6.62
N PHE A 319 -3.36 -5.04 6.47
CA PHE A 319 -3.35 -5.97 5.35
C PHE A 319 -3.47 -5.23 4.00
N GLN A 320 -4.43 -4.31 3.86
CA GLN A 320 -4.61 -3.48 2.67
C GLN A 320 -3.33 -2.70 2.33
N THR A 321 -2.68 -2.11 3.33
CA THR A 321 -1.46 -1.33 3.13
C THR A 321 -0.32 -2.22 2.64
N GLN A 322 -0.07 -3.34 3.34
CA GLN A 322 1.00 -4.27 3.00
C GLN A 322 0.83 -4.86 1.60
N ILE A 323 -0.41 -5.21 1.25
CA ILE A 323 -0.68 -5.88 -0.02
C ILE A 323 -0.63 -4.91 -1.20
N ASN A 324 -1.08 -3.67 -1.02
CA ASN A 324 -0.93 -2.63 -2.03
C ASN A 324 0.55 -2.34 -2.30
N GLU A 325 1.36 -2.14 -1.27
CA GLU A 325 2.80 -1.90 -1.44
C GLU A 325 3.49 -3.08 -2.15
N LYS A 326 3.07 -4.32 -1.89
CA LYS A 326 3.57 -5.50 -2.60
C LYS A 326 3.25 -5.47 -4.10
N VAL A 327 2.02 -5.12 -4.48
CA VAL A 327 1.64 -4.99 -5.91
C VAL A 327 2.34 -3.82 -6.58
N GLU A 328 2.46 -2.66 -5.91
CA GLU A 328 3.18 -1.50 -6.43
C GLU A 328 4.66 -1.83 -6.72
N ARG A 329 5.33 -2.55 -5.82
CA ARG A 329 6.71 -2.98 -6.03
C ARG A 329 6.86 -3.99 -7.15
N LEU A 330 5.87 -4.87 -7.35
CA LEU A 330 5.96 -5.90 -8.37
C LEU A 330 5.64 -5.33 -9.76
N THR A 331 4.44 -4.80 -9.95
CA THR A 331 3.89 -4.38 -11.25
C THR A 331 3.43 -2.92 -11.31
N GLY A 332 3.75 -2.10 -10.31
CA GLY A 332 3.31 -0.71 -10.25
C GLY A 332 3.77 0.15 -11.43
N LEU A 333 3.22 1.36 -11.52
CA LEU A 333 3.54 2.32 -12.59
C LEU A 333 4.64 3.31 -12.21
N ASN A 334 5.08 3.28 -10.94
CA ASN A 334 6.15 4.13 -10.46
C ASN A 334 7.51 3.55 -10.90
N PRO A 335 8.31 4.28 -11.71
CA PRO A 335 9.58 3.80 -12.24
C PRO A 335 10.62 3.49 -11.17
N PHE A 336 10.51 4.10 -9.98
CA PHE A 336 11.45 3.91 -8.88
C PHE A 336 11.09 2.75 -7.96
N LYS A 337 9.89 2.17 -8.10
CA LYS A 337 9.40 1.08 -7.23
C LYS A 337 9.18 -0.23 -7.97
N SER A 338 8.69 -0.18 -9.20
CA SER A 338 8.20 -1.35 -9.92
C SER A 338 9.32 -2.17 -10.55
N GLN A 339 9.44 -3.43 -10.12
CA GLN A 339 10.44 -4.37 -10.61
C GLN A 339 10.22 -4.72 -12.08
N PHE A 340 8.97 -4.95 -12.51
CA PHE A 340 8.65 -5.19 -13.92
C PHE A 340 9.00 -3.97 -14.80
N TYR A 341 8.68 -2.77 -14.34
CA TYR A 341 9.02 -1.54 -15.06
C TYR A 341 10.53 -1.43 -15.25
N GLN A 342 11.29 -1.55 -14.16
CA GLN A 342 12.75 -1.39 -14.16
C GLN A 342 13.43 -2.43 -15.05
N LEU A 343 12.98 -3.69 -14.98
CA LEU A 343 13.54 -4.75 -15.80
C LEU A 343 13.23 -4.56 -17.29
N ASN A 344 12.02 -4.12 -17.64
CA ASN A 344 11.63 -3.84 -19.03
C ASN A 344 12.38 -2.66 -19.64
N VAL A 345 12.60 -1.59 -18.86
CA VAL A 345 13.45 -0.47 -19.31
C VAL A 345 14.90 -0.93 -19.49
N LYS A 346 15.43 -1.71 -18.55
CA LYS A 346 16.80 -2.23 -18.62
C LYS A 346 17.00 -3.13 -19.84
N GLU A 347 16.11 -4.09 -20.07
CA GLU A 347 16.17 -4.99 -21.24
C GLU A 347 16.16 -4.17 -22.53
N LYS A 348 15.27 -3.19 -22.65
CA LYS A 348 15.22 -2.30 -23.83
C LYS A 348 16.55 -1.58 -24.06
N GLN A 349 17.13 -0.99 -23.00
CA GLN A 349 18.40 -0.28 -23.11
C GLN A 349 19.54 -1.20 -23.54
N GLN A 350 19.61 -2.41 -22.98
CA GLN A 350 20.62 -3.39 -23.35
C GLN A 350 20.45 -3.87 -24.79
N LEU A 351 19.22 -4.16 -25.23
CA LEU A 351 18.95 -4.53 -26.61
C LEU A 351 19.36 -3.41 -27.58
N GLN A 352 19.07 -2.15 -27.26
CA GLN A 352 19.50 -1.00 -28.07
C GLN A 352 21.02 -0.89 -28.14
N LYS A 353 21.72 -1.09 -27.02
CA LYS A 353 23.19 -1.14 -27.00
C LYS A 353 23.73 -2.30 -27.86
N GLY A 354 23.06 -3.44 -27.85
CA GLY A 354 23.38 -4.55 -28.74
C GLY A 354 23.23 -4.20 -30.23
N VAL A 355 22.24 -3.38 -30.61
CA VAL A 355 22.13 -2.86 -31.99
C VAL A 355 23.33 -1.99 -32.37
N GLU A 356 23.79 -1.12 -31.45
CA GLU A 356 24.99 -0.30 -31.68
C GLU A 356 26.22 -1.19 -31.93
N LEU A 357 26.42 -2.22 -31.10
CA LEU A 357 27.55 -3.15 -31.25
C LEU A 357 27.48 -3.95 -32.55
N LEU A 358 26.30 -4.45 -32.93
CA LEU A 358 26.11 -5.14 -34.21
C LEU A 358 26.50 -4.24 -35.40
N PHE A 359 26.22 -2.93 -35.31
CA PHE A 359 26.58 -1.98 -36.36
C PHE A 359 28.08 -1.68 -36.38
N GLU A 360 28.68 -1.46 -35.21
CA GLU A 360 30.13 -1.22 -35.07
C GLU A 360 30.97 -2.39 -35.57
N GLU A 361 30.51 -3.63 -35.34
CA GLU A 361 31.16 -4.86 -35.82
C GLU A 361 30.74 -5.26 -37.25
N ASN A 362 30.09 -4.36 -37.99
CA ASN A 362 29.66 -4.55 -39.39
C ASN A 362 28.72 -5.74 -39.63
N LYS A 363 27.98 -6.19 -38.60
CA LYS A 363 27.04 -7.32 -38.68
C LYS A 363 25.70 -6.92 -39.28
N ILE A 364 25.33 -5.64 -39.22
CA ILE A 364 24.10 -5.08 -39.79
C ILE A 364 24.39 -3.79 -40.58
N ASP A 365 23.50 -3.43 -41.50
CA ASP A 365 23.60 -2.18 -42.25
C ASP A 365 23.10 -0.95 -41.45
N ALA A 366 23.39 0.25 -41.99
CA ALA A 366 22.97 1.51 -41.37
C ALA A 366 21.44 1.70 -41.29
N LYS A 367 20.67 1.06 -42.18
CA LYS A 367 19.20 1.14 -42.18
C LYS A 367 18.61 0.33 -41.01
N LEU A 368 19.22 -0.79 -40.66
CA LEU A 368 18.87 -1.58 -39.48
C LEU A 368 19.29 -0.90 -38.18
N ALA A 369 20.44 -0.20 -38.19
CA ALA A 369 20.95 0.54 -37.04
C ALA A 369 20.23 1.89 -36.77
N ASP A 370 19.44 2.40 -37.73
CA ASP A 370 18.63 3.61 -37.53
C ASP A 370 17.63 3.40 -36.36
N PRO A 371 17.53 4.33 -35.38
CA PRO A 371 16.53 4.27 -34.31
C PRO A 371 15.05 4.17 -34.76
N LYS A 372 14.76 4.53 -36.01
CA LYS A 372 13.46 4.38 -36.68
C LYS A 372 13.38 3.15 -37.59
N GLY A 373 14.49 2.45 -37.75
CA GLY A 373 14.66 1.24 -38.56
C GLY A 373 13.90 0.03 -38.02
N PRO A 374 13.80 -1.04 -38.83
CA PRO A 374 12.96 -2.20 -38.51
C PRO A 374 13.44 -3.00 -37.29
N LEU A 375 14.74 -2.97 -36.97
CA LEU A 375 15.29 -3.66 -35.79
C LEU A 375 14.84 -2.96 -34.49
N TYR A 376 14.97 -1.63 -34.42
CA TYR A 376 14.45 -0.83 -33.31
C TYR A 376 12.93 -0.95 -33.15
N GLN A 377 12.17 -1.04 -34.25
CA GLN A 377 10.73 -1.28 -34.20
C GLN A 377 10.38 -2.61 -33.51
N LYS A 378 11.16 -3.68 -33.74
CA LYS A 378 10.98 -4.97 -33.05
C LYS A 378 11.26 -4.86 -31.54
N ILE A 379 12.35 -4.19 -31.17
CA ILE A 379 12.71 -3.94 -29.75
C ILE A 379 11.63 -3.10 -29.04
N ASN A 380 11.18 -2.02 -29.68
CA ASN A 380 10.11 -1.17 -29.14
C ASN A 380 8.80 -1.95 -29.00
N ARG A 381 8.44 -2.77 -29.99
CA ARG A 381 7.26 -3.64 -29.92
C ARG A 381 7.33 -4.61 -28.74
N ARG A 382 8.49 -5.24 -28.49
CA ARG A 382 8.70 -6.10 -27.32
C ARG A 382 8.47 -5.33 -26.01
N TYR A 383 9.12 -4.18 -25.87
CA TYR A 383 8.98 -3.31 -24.71
C TYR A 383 7.51 -2.93 -24.45
N ASP A 384 6.79 -2.52 -25.50
CA ASP A 384 5.39 -2.08 -25.39
C ASP A 384 4.44 -3.24 -25.06
N LEU A 385 4.68 -4.44 -25.60
CA LEU A 385 3.90 -5.63 -25.27
C LEU A 385 4.11 -6.07 -23.82
N ILE A 386 5.36 -6.13 -23.36
CA ILE A 386 5.69 -6.45 -21.96
C ILE A 386 5.12 -5.39 -21.02
N LYS A 387 5.23 -4.11 -21.39
CA LYS A 387 4.63 -3.00 -20.65
C LYS A 387 3.12 -3.17 -20.50
N SER A 388 2.43 -3.36 -21.61
CA SER A 388 0.99 -3.54 -21.64
C SER A 388 0.57 -4.73 -20.77
N PHE A 389 1.34 -5.82 -20.79
CA PHE A 389 1.10 -7.00 -19.95
C PHE A 389 1.16 -6.68 -18.46
N TYR A 390 2.26 -6.11 -17.95
CA TYR A 390 2.36 -5.88 -16.50
C TYR A 390 1.41 -4.77 -16.03
N GLU A 391 1.09 -3.79 -16.87
CA GLU A 391 0.07 -2.77 -16.57
C GLU A 391 -1.33 -3.38 -16.47
N GLN A 392 -1.67 -4.31 -17.37
CA GLN A 392 -2.91 -5.07 -17.28
C GLN A 392 -2.96 -5.91 -16.00
N LYS A 393 -1.86 -6.60 -15.68
CA LYS A 393 -1.75 -7.41 -14.47
C LYS A 393 -1.82 -6.58 -13.20
N TYR A 394 -1.22 -5.39 -13.18
CA TYR A 394 -1.38 -4.43 -12.09
C TYR A 394 -2.85 -4.07 -11.86
N ARG A 395 -3.59 -3.70 -12.91
CA ARG A 395 -5.03 -3.40 -12.81
C ARG A 395 -5.83 -4.61 -12.32
N GLU A 396 -5.53 -5.80 -12.82
CA GLU A 396 -6.15 -7.06 -12.39
C GLU A 396 -5.91 -7.32 -10.89
N LYS A 397 -4.66 -7.18 -10.42
CA LYS A 397 -4.32 -7.40 -9.01
C LYS A 397 -4.89 -6.33 -8.08
N LYS A 398 -4.98 -5.06 -8.51
CA LYS A 398 -5.64 -4.00 -7.72
C LYS A 398 -7.13 -4.31 -7.51
N ARG A 399 -7.84 -4.75 -8.56
CA ARG A 399 -9.24 -5.21 -8.43
C ARG A 399 -9.40 -6.40 -7.49
N LEU A 400 -8.43 -7.33 -7.50
CA LEU A 400 -8.42 -8.47 -6.58
C LEU A 400 -8.25 -8.00 -5.12
N ILE A 401 -7.35 -7.03 -4.87
CA ILE A 401 -7.20 -6.41 -3.55
C ILE A 401 -8.50 -5.73 -3.13
N ASP A 402 -9.09 -4.90 -3.99
CA ASP A 402 -10.31 -4.16 -3.67
C ASP A 402 -11.46 -5.09 -3.28
N ARG A 403 -11.60 -6.22 -3.99
CA ARG A 403 -12.57 -7.27 -3.66
C ARG A 403 -12.29 -7.90 -2.30
N GLU A 404 -11.04 -8.30 -2.03
CA GLU A 404 -10.65 -8.91 -0.75
C GLU A 404 -10.91 -7.96 0.43
N ILE A 405 -10.67 -6.66 0.25
CA ILE A 405 -10.96 -5.65 1.28
C ILE A 405 -12.46 -5.47 1.49
N GLN A 406 -13.25 -5.50 0.42
CA GLN A 406 -14.70 -5.45 0.53
C GLN A 406 -15.24 -6.68 1.27
N GLU A 407 -14.83 -7.89 0.87
CA GLU A 407 -15.25 -9.14 1.51
C GLU A 407 -14.84 -9.19 2.99
N GLY A 408 -13.61 -8.77 3.31
CA GLY A 408 -13.14 -8.65 4.70
C GLY A 408 -13.98 -7.64 5.51
N THR A 409 -14.37 -6.52 4.92
CA THR A 409 -15.24 -5.52 5.57
C THR A 409 -16.62 -6.11 5.85
N GLU A 410 -17.24 -6.74 4.85
CA GLU A 410 -18.55 -7.38 4.97
C GLU A 410 -18.53 -8.50 6.03
N GLN A 411 -17.49 -9.32 6.07
CA GLN A 411 -17.32 -10.36 7.09
C GLN A 411 -17.28 -9.77 8.50
N ILE A 412 -16.49 -8.71 8.70
CA ILE A 412 -16.39 -8.00 9.99
C ILE A 412 -17.74 -7.43 10.40
N ASP A 413 -18.51 -6.87 9.46
CA ASP A 413 -19.83 -6.32 9.73
C ASP A 413 -20.88 -7.41 10.04
N GLN A 414 -20.84 -8.55 9.34
CA GLN A 414 -21.72 -9.68 9.65
C GLN A 414 -21.46 -10.27 11.03
N MET A 415 -20.18 -10.46 11.38
CA MET A 415 -19.80 -10.87 12.72
C MET A 415 -20.36 -9.90 13.79
N TYR A 416 -20.46 -8.60 13.46
CA TYR A 416 -20.94 -7.57 14.38
C TYR A 416 -22.45 -7.64 14.56
N LEU A 417 -23.19 -7.79 13.46
CA LEU A 417 -24.64 -7.99 13.49
C LEU A 417 -25.01 -9.26 14.28
N ASN A 418 -24.27 -10.35 14.07
CA ASN A 418 -24.47 -11.61 14.78
C ASN A 418 -24.23 -11.45 16.29
N ALA A 419 -23.14 -10.80 16.69
CA ALA A 419 -22.85 -10.53 18.10
C ALA A 419 -23.96 -9.70 18.77
N LYS A 420 -24.47 -8.66 18.10
CA LYS A 420 -25.57 -7.82 18.61
C LYS A 420 -26.90 -8.58 18.74
N ASN A 421 -27.17 -9.51 17.82
CA ASN A 421 -28.38 -10.34 17.86
C ASN A 421 -28.35 -11.36 19.01
N ILE A 422 -27.18 -11.92 19.33
CA ILE A 422 -26.99 -12.81 20.49
C ILE A 422 -27.27 -12.05 21.80
N GLU A 423 -26.77 -10.82 21.93
CA GLU A 423 -27.02 -9.98 23.11
C GLU A 423 -28.51 -9.69 23.31
N LYS A 424 -29.23 -9.32 22.24
CA LYS A 424 -30.69 -9.10 22.30
C LYS A 424 -31.45 -10.33 22.79
N LYS A 425 -31.09 -11.53 22.32
CA LYS A 425 -31.72 -12.78 22.76
C LYS A 425 -31.42 -13.12 24.23
N SER A 426 -30.23 -12.76 24.73
CA SER A 426 -29.84 -12.99 26.12
C SER A 426 -30.50 -12.05 27.14
N ILE A 427 -31.08 -10.93 26.69
CA ILE A 427 -31.73 -9.92 27.55
C ILE A 427 -33.24 -10.16 27.68
N THR A 428 -33.86 -10.95 26.78
CA THR A 428 -35.23 -11.45 26.96
C THR A 428 -35.25 -12.60 27.97
N PRO A 429 -35.86 -12.45 29.17
CA PRO A 429 -35.99 -13.56 30.10
C PRO A 429 -36.94 -14.62 29.52
N PRO A 430 -36.75 -15.91 29.84
CA PRO A 430 -37.69 -16.94 29.44
C PRO A 430 -39.04 -16.61 30.06
N VAL A 431 -40.07 -16.47 29.22
CA VAL A 431 -41.46 -16.36 29.68
C VAL A 431 -41.83 -17.70 30.31
N THR A 432 -41.63 -17.84 31.61
CA THR A 432 -42.28 -18.88 32.40
C THR A 432 -43.77 -18.55 32.43
N LYS A 433 -44.54 -19.26 31.60
CA LYS A 433 -46.00 -19.34 31.77
C LYS A 433 -46.25 -19.98 33.13
N VAL A 434 -46.64 -19.19 34.11
CA VAL A 434 -47.29 -19.68 35.32
C VAL A 434 -48.74 -19.97 34.93
N GLY A 435 -49.11 -21.25 34.95
CA GLY A 435 -50.48 -21.70 34.78
C GLY A 435 -51.32 -21.27 36.00
N TYR A 436 -52.54 -20.82 35.72
CA TYR A 436 -53.59 -20.63 36.71
C TYR A 436 -54.36 -21.93 36.92
#